data_AF-A0A316SD09-F1
#
_entry.id   AF-A0A316SD09-F1
#
_cell.length_a   1.000
_cell.length_b   1.000
_cell.length_c   1.000
_cell.angle_alpha   90.00
_cell.angle_beta   90.00
_cell.angle_gamma   90.00
#
_symmetry.space_group_name_H-M   'P 1'
#
loop_
_entity.id
_entity.type
_entity.pdbx_description
1 polymer ?
#
loop_
_entity_poly.entity_id
_entity_poly.type
_entity_poly.pdbx_seq_one_letter_code
_entity_poly.pdbx_strand_id
1 'polypeptide(L)'
;MFGNGFTSPKPPAPEKKCADAVNHPAHYTAGKIECIDALEAATIGLSGIEAVCTANAIKYLWRWKLKNGSQDLQKAKWYIDRLIARQAEKEMD
;
A
#
# COMPACT_ATOMS: atom_id res chain seq x y z
N MET A 1 -21.14 41.40 -48.03
CA MET A 1 -21.71 40.28 -47.26
C MET A 1 -20.60 39.71 -46.41
N PHE A 2 -20.49 40.13 -45.14
CA PHE A 2 -19.43 39.70 -44.23
C PHE A 2 -20.01 38.67 -43.26
N GLY A 3 -19.63 37.40 -43.43
CA GLY A 3 -19.92 36.33 -42.50
C GLY A 3 -18.62 35.72 -42.00
N ASN A 4 -17.92 36.42 -41.10
CA ASN A 4 -16.76 35.86 -40.42
C ASN A 4 -17.27 34.89 -39.35
N GLY A 5 -17.18 33.59 -39.65
CA GLY A 5 -17.46 32.51 -38.70
C GLY A 5 -16.42 32.48 -37.59
N PHE A 6 -16.73 33.11 -36.47
CA PHE A 6 -15.94 33.03 -35.25
C PHE A 6 -16.31 31.73 -34.51
N THR A 7 -15.62 30.63 -34.81
CA THR A 7 -15.75 29.41 -34.01
C THR A 7 -14.95 29.59 -32.73
N SER A 8 -15.64 29.62 -31.60
CA SER A 8 -15.00 29.70 -30.28
C SER A 8 -14.16 28.44 -30.01
N PRO A 9 -12.98 28.55 -29.39
CA PRO A 9 -12.21 27.37 -29.01
C PRO A 9 -12.99 26.57 -27.96
N LYS A 10 -13.21 25.28 -28.24
CA LYS A 10 -13.79 24.33 -27.30
C LYS A 10 -12.90 24.26 -26.05
N PRO A 11 -13.46 24.34 -24.82
CA PRO A 11 -12.66 24.24 -23.60
C PRO A 11 -11.93 22.89 -23.55
N PRO A 12 -10.71 22.83 -22.99
CA PRO A 12 -9.99 21.58 -22.83
C PRO A 12 -10.84 20.63 -21.97
N ALA A 13 -10.92 19.37 -22.39
CA ALA A 13 -11.61 18.33 -21.62
C ALA A 13 -11.00 18.25 -20.21
N PRO A 14 -11.80 17.93 -19.17
CA PRO A 14 -11.28 17.83 -17.82
C PRO A 14 -10.16 16.78 -17.78
N GLU A 15 -8.97 17.22 -17.34
CA GLU A 15 -7.81 16.35 -17.20
C GLU A 15 -8.17 15.16 -16.31
N LYS A 16 -8.04 13.95 -16.88
CA LYS A 16 -8.09 12.71 -16.10
C LYS A 16 -6.99 12.79 -15.06
N LYS A 17 -7.36 12.92 -13.78
CA LYS A 17 -6.47 12.56 -12.66
C LYS A 17 -6.09 11.10 -12.87
N CYS A 18 -4.93 10.89 -13.48
CA CYS A 18 -4.24 9.61 -13.43
C CYS A 18 -4.02 9.36 -11.95
N ALA A 19 -4.77 8.41 -11.37
CA ALA A 19 -4.47 7.92 -10.04
C ALA A 19 -2.99 7.58 -10.05
N ASP A 20 -2.21 8.36 -9.30
CA ASP A 20 -0.78 8.17 -9.22
C ASP A 20 -0.56 6.80 -8.60
N ALA A 21 -0.35 5.78 -9.45
CA ALA A 21 -0.26 4.39 -9.01
C ALA A 21 0.95 4.17 -8.10
N VAL A 22 1.88 5.14 -8.07
CA VAL A 22 3.08 5.14 -7.26
C VAL A 22 2.77 5.71 -5.87
N ASN A 23 2.05 6.84 -5.80
CA ASN A 23 1.79 7.51 -4.52
C ASN A 23 0.44 7.14 -3.88
N HIS A 24 -0.54 6.67 -4.65
CA HIS A 24 -1.84 6.22 -4.18
C HIS A 24 -2.30 4.96 -4.92
N PRO A 25 -1.70 3.79 -4.63
CA PRO A 25 -2.15 2.55 -5.22
C PRO A 25 -3.58 2.28 -4.75
N ALA A 26 -4.53 2.15 -5.69
CA ALA A 26 -5.96 1.94 -5.43
C ALA A 26 -6.31 0.71 -4.55
N HIS A 27 -5.31 -0.10 -4.22
CA HIS A 27 -5.40 -1.30 -3.38
C HIS A 27 -4.98 -1.08 -1.91
N TYR A 28 -4.73 0.17 -1.48
CA TYR A 28 -4.58 0.55 -0.06
C TYR A 28 -5.55 1.66 0.39
N THR A 29 -6.33 2.24 -0.52
CA THR A 29 -7.15 3.45 -0.31
C THR A 29 -8.52 3.20 0.37
N ALA A 30 -8.69 2.09 1.10
CA ALA A 30 -9.94 1.83 1.83
C ALA A 30 -10.06 2.63 3.15
N GLY A 31 -9.04 3.41 3.52
CA GLY A 31 -8.98 4.19 4.77
C GLY A 31 -8.38 5.59 4.59
N LYS A 32 -8.38 6.37 5.67
CA LYS A 32 -7.81 7.74 5.73
C LYS A 32 -6.29 7.78 5.96
N ILE A 33 -5.64 6.63 6.01
CA ILE A 33 -4.24 6.47 6.41
C ILE A 33 -3.50 5.82 5.24
N GLU A 34 -2.40 6.43 4.81
CA GLU A 34 -1.55 5.86 3.78
C GLU A 34 -0.83 4.62 4.30
N CYS A 35 -0.65 3.63 3.44
CA CYS A 35 -0.01 2.37 3.82
C CYS A 35 1.40 2.60 4.36
N ILE A 36 2.14 3.55 3.80
CA ILE A 36 3.50 3.87 4.24
C ILE A 36 3.52 4.41 5.67
N ASP A 37 2.61 5.32 6.04
CA ASP A 37 2.55 5.91 7.38
C ASP A 37 2.21 4.86 8.44
N ALA A 38 1.28 3.95 8.12
CA ALA A 38 0.93 2.85 9.00
C ALA A 38 2.09 1.87 9.21
N LEU A 39 2.86 1.57 8.15
CA LEU A 39 4.03 0.70 8.22
C LEU A 39 5.20 1.38 8.95
N GLU A 40 5.41 2.68 8.74
CA GLU A 40 6.39 3.46 9.48
C GLU A 40 6.07 3.39 10.97
N ALA A 41 4.84 3.73 11.38
CA ALA A 41 4.40 3.66 12.77
C ALA A 41 4.54 2.26 13.36
N ALA A 42 4.20 1.22 12.61
CA ALA A 42 4.28 -0.18 13.07
C ALA A 42 5.72 -0.73 13.16
N THR A 43 6.71 -0.07 12.55
CA THR A 43 8.12 -0.50 12.57
C THR A 43 8.99 0.35 13.49
N ILE A 44 8.44 1.36 14.17
CA ILE A 44 9.16 2.17 15.16
C ILE A 44 9.76 1.25 16.24
N GLY A 45 11.07 1.39 16.47
CA GLY A 45 11.79 0.59 17.48
C GLY A 45 12.15 -0.83 17.04
N LEU A 46 11.68 -1.27 15.86
CA LEU A 46 12.11 -2.53 15.26
C LEU A 46 13.31 -2.31 14.34
N SER A 47 14.19 -3.30 14.23
CA SER A 47 15.35 -3.23 13.36
C SER A 47 15.58 -4.53 12.59
N GLY A 48 16.31 -4.43 11.47
CA GLY A 48 16.66 -5.57 10.63
C GLY A 48 15.45 -6.39 10.19
N ILE A 49 15.52 -7.71 10.40
CA ILE A 49 14.48 -8.63 9.95
C ILE A 49 13.16 -8.46 10.72
N GLU A 50 13.17 -7.89 11.93
CA GLU A 50 11.95 -7.68 12.72
C GLU A 50 11.05 -6.65 12.05
N ALA A 51 11.62 -5.50 11.67
CA ALA A 51 10.91 -4.46 10.94
C ALA A 51 10.37 -4.98 9.60
N VAL A 52 11.19 -5.74 8.85
CA VAL A 52 10.82 -6.30 7.55
C VAL A 52 9.67 -7.29 7.66
N CYS A 53 9.72 -8.20 8.63
CA CYS A 53 8.65 -9.19 8.81
C CYS A 53 7.35 -8.53 9.29
N THR A 54 7.43 -7.60 10.24
CA THR A 54 6.25 -6.87 10.74
C THR A 54 5.57 -6.08 9.63
N ALA A 55 6.34 -5.32 8.84
CA ALA A 55 5.77 -4.53 7.75
C ALA A 55 5.13 -5.41 6.68
N ASN A 56 5.78 -6.53 6.33
CA ASN A 56 5.23 -7.46 5.34
C ASN A 56 3.96 -8.14 5.84
N ALA A 57 3.92 -8.61 7.09
CA ALA A 57 2.73 -9.22 7.68
C ALA A 57 1.52 -8.27 7.63
N ILE A 58 1.70 -7.02 8.06
CA ILE A 58 0.66 -5.98 8.02
C ILE A 58 0.20 -5.72 6.58
N LYS A 59 1.14 -5.56 5.65
CA LYS A 59 0.84 -5.36 4.21
C LYS A 59 -0.01 -6.50 3.62
N TYR A 60 0.26 -7.74 4.00
CA TYR A 60 -0.54 -8.89 3.54
C TYR A 60 -1.92 -8.95 4.21
N LEU A 61 -2.00 -8.69 5.52
CA LEU A 61 -3.26 -8.61 6.26
C LEU A 61 -4.16 -7.45 5.82
N TRP A 62 -3.59 -6.39 5.26
CA TRP A 62 -4.38 -5.30 4.69
C TRP A 62 -4.95 -5.69 3.33
N ARG A 63 -4.12 -6.25 2.44
CA ARG A 63 -4.50 -6.42 1.03
C ARG A 63 -5.32 -7.67 0.71
N TRP A 64 -5.41 -8.64 1.61
CA TRP A 64 -5.85 -9.99 1.24
C TRP A 64 -7.25 -10.02 0.60
N LYS A 65 -8.23 -9.27 1.12
CA LYS A 65 -9.57 -9.19 0.51
C LYS A 65 -9.58 -8.50 -0.87
N LEU A 66 -8.55 -7.71 -1.17
CA LEU A 66 -8.47 -6.87 -2.37
C LEU A 66 -7.62 -7.48 -3.48
N LYS A 67 -6.75 -8.46 -3.17
CA LYS A 67 -5.77 -9.00 -4.14
C LYS A 67 -5.77 -10.51 -4.25
N ASN A 68 -5.16 -11.23 -3.31
CA ASN A 68 -4.90 -12.68 -3.47
C ASN A 68 -5.65 -13.57 -2.47
N GLY A 69 -6.59 -13.02 -1.70
CA GLY A 69 -7.40 -13.78 -0.74
C GLY A 69 -6.54 -14.54 0.28
N SER A 70 -6.84 -15.84 0.45
CA SER A 70 -6.16 -16.71 1.40
C SER A 70 -4.65 -16.83 1.19
N GLN A 71 -4.14 -16.62 -0.04
CA GLN A 71 -2.71 -16.68 -0.30
C GLN A 71 -1.94 -15.57 0.43
N ASP A 72 -2.51 -14.38 0.53
CA ASP A 72 -1.89 -13.30 1.30
C ASP A 72 -1.94 -13.60 2.81
N LEU A 73 -3.00 -14.27 3.30
CA LEU A 73 -3.06 -14.72 4.70
C LEU A 73 -1.96 -15.74 5.01
N GLN A 74 -1.68 -16.68 4.10
CA GLN A 74 -0.58 -17.63 4.26
C GLN A 74 0.78 -16.93 4.27
N LYS A 75 0.98 -15.92 3.43
CA LYS A 75 2.20 -15.09 3.44
C LYS A 75 2.33 -14.32 4.76
N ALA A 76 1.25 -13.72 5.26
CA ALA A 76 1.27 -13.04 6.55
C ALA A 76 1.68 -14.01 7.67
N LYS A 77 1.08 -15.20 7.70
CA LYS A 77 1.43 -16.25 8.67
C LYS A 77 2.92 -16.60 8.59
N TRP A 78 3.47 -16.78 7.40
CA TRP A 78 4.89 -17.11 7.22
C TRP A 78 5.83 -16.07 7.83
N TYR A 79 5.54 -14.77 7.67
CA TYR A 79 6.34 -13.71 8.27
C TYR A 79 6.20 -13.67 9.81
N ILE A 80 5.01 -13.94 10.34
CA ILE A 80 4.76 -14.03 11.78
C ILE A 80 5.50 -15.24 12.38
N ASP A 81 5.41 -16.41 11.75
CA ASP A 81 6.13 -17.61 12.21
C ASP A 81 7.65 -17.37 12.28
N ARG A 82 8.19 -16.64 11.30
CA ARG A 82 9.61 -16.28 11.26
C ARG A 82 10.02 -15.30 12.35
N LEU A 83 9.12 -14.37 12.72
CA LEU A 83 9.33 -13.48 13.87
C LEU A 83 9.36 -14.28 15.18
N ILE A 84 8.39 -15.19 15.37
CA ILE A 84 8.29 -16.03 16.56
C ILE A 84 9.56 -16.88 16.71
N ALA A 85 9.99 -17.54 15.64
CA ALA A 85 11.22 -18.35 15.66
C ALA A 85 12.45 -17.53 16.10
N ARG A 86 12.57 -16.29 15.61
CA ARG A 86 13.69 -15.42 15.96
C ARG A 86 13.62 -14.88 17.39
N GLN A 87 12.42 -14.64 17.93
CA GLN A 87 12.30 -14.29 19.35
C GLN A 87 12.67 -15.47 20.24
N ALA A 88 12.23 -16.68 19.88
CA ALA A 88 12.59 -17.90 20.60
C ALA A 88 14.11 -18.14 20.63
N GLU A 89 14.82 -17.87 19.53
CA GLU A 89 16.29 -17.93 19.49
C GLU A 89 16.93 -16.92 20.46
N LYS A 90 16.44 -15.67 20.50
CA LYS A 90 16.97 -14.61 21.39
C LYS A 90 16.77 -14.91 22.87
N GLU A 91 15.71 -15.63 23.24
CA GLU A 91 15.43 -15.99 24.64
C GLU A 91 16.34 -17.11 25.18
N MET A 92 17.12 -17.76 24.30
CA MET A 92 18.03 -18.85 24.65
C MET A 92 19.50 -18.42 24.82
N ASP A 93 19.82 -17.15 24.53
CA ASP A 93 21.14 -16.52 24.70
C ASP A 93 21.20 -15.71 26.01
#